data_AF-A0A1U8LA92-F1
#
_entry.id   AF-A0A1U8LA92-F1
#
_cell.length_a   1.000
_cell.length_b   1.000
_cell.length_c   1.000
_cell.angle_alpha   90.00
_cell.angle_beta   90.00
_cell.angle_gamma   90.00
#
_symmetry.space_group_name_H-M   'P 1'
#
loop_
_entity.id
_entity.type
_entity.pdbx_description
1 polymer ?
#
loop_
_entity_poly.entity_id
_entity_poly.type
_entity_poly.pdbx_seq_one_letter_code
_entity_poly.pdbx_strand_id
1 'polypeptide(L)'
;MRGTVRGRATGSFHPPLIQQSRDSDASSRPSSIAMGRAISAAEPYSDRAFQVATIRSINAFLSSHSIHPISTKTSQAPSAKDLSNILTYLLSMIDFPCSKLEDDLSFLLRSLNCPFKFNKSTFRAPNSLNVLEEDVKKFHAMIAEFTGRIDAMEQVLEEKEKELNAKEEETKRICEENEEFKKRVELQTFNARDIERMKREMQAVEREISEAEVARNSWEDKSWDLDSTIGQKFKELVALAMDCNQAIRRLKLGNGFQYEVNPKGSTPAEVIGINYKATLKSELESYAEKIRKGSKEKFEDVIILQQQSKEMDIKIENQKYRIVVLQSHIDEVEAQINLLKKEMQEYGDRSTAEAKKMVEDIQIEAHKLDVTEREAAEILKASQLRLQEAIQQSKEETQMHARELFMLVVSLSKYKQHVESKISEMRVSLSETTAAVSDAYRGTLPAQIHW
;
A
#
# COMPACT_ATOMS: atom_id res chain seq x y z
N MET A 1 -13.62 55.66 50.63
CA MET A 1 -14.93 55.40 51.27
C MET A 1 -15.00 53.93 51.64
N ARG A 2 -15.33 53.66 52.91
CA ARG A 2 -15.39 52.33 53.55
C ARG A 2 -16.75 51.71 53.23
N GLY A 3 -16.77 50.49 52.69
CA GLY A 3 -17.99 49.72 52.45
C GLY A 3 -17.77 48.27 52.87
N THR A 4 -18.39 47.90 53.98
CA THR A 4 -18.26 46.65 54.74
C THR A 4 -18.77 45.43 54.00
N VAL A 5 -17.91 44.40 53.91
CA VAL A 5 -18.25 43.02 53.54
C VAL A 5 -18.80 42.31 54.79
N ARG A 6 -20.02 41.79 54.73
CA ARG A 6 -20.51 40.75 55.64
C ARG A 6 -20.86 39.53 54.82
N GLY A 7 -19.97 38.54 54.88
CA GLY A 7 -20.21 37.20 54.37
C GLY A 7 -21.32 36.52 55.16
N ARG A 8 -22.15 35.75 54.44
CA ARG A 8 -23.02 34.74 55.02
C ARG A 8 -22.56 33.40 54.45
N ALA A 9 -22.14 32.51 55.33
CA ALA A 9 -21.72 31.16 55.00
C ALA A 9 -22.90 30.39 54.40
N THR A 10 -22.74 29.93 53.17
CA THR A 10 -23.60 28.92 52.56
C THR A 10 -23.25 27.57 53.19
N GLY A 11 -24.09 27.15 54.13
CA GLY A 11 -24.08 25.77 54.61
C GLY A 11 -24.42 24.84 53.44
N SER A 12 -23.46 23.97 53.10
CA SER A 12 -23.62 22.86 52.18
C SER A 12 -24.79 21.98 52.65
N PHE A 13 -25.90 22.01 51.91
CA PHE A 13 -26.93 20.98 52.00
C PHE A 13 -26.43 19.78 51.19
N HIS A 14 -25.85 18.80 51.88
CA HIS A 14 -25.68 17.46 51.35
C HIS A 14 -27.01 16.70 51.52
N PRO A 15 -27.63 16.19 50.44
CA PRO A 15 -28.76 15.27 50.59
C PRO A 15 -28.25 13.94 51.17
N PRO A 16 -28.99 13.27 52.07
CA PRO A 16 -28.61 11.94 52.52
C PRO A 16 -28.73 10.96 51.34
N LEU A 17 -27.64 10.25 51.07
CA LEU A 17 -27.61 9.08 50.21
C LEU A 17 -28.59 8.03 50.76
N ILE A 18 -29.51 7.60 49.90
CA ILE A 18 -30.32 6.40 50.11
C ILE A 18 -29.37 5.21 50.15
N GLN A 19 -28.99 4.78 51.35
CA GLN A 19 -28.37 3.47 51.56
C GLN A 19 -29.46 2.41 51.54
N GLN A 20 -29.55 1.69 50.43
CA GLN A 20 -30.16 0.36 50.38
C GLN A 20 -29.29 -0.59 51.24
N SER A 21 -29.69 -0.78 52.50
CA SER A 21 -29.24 -1.90 53.31
C SER A 21 -30.14 -3.10 52.99
N ARG A 22 -29.61 -3.98 52.13
CA ARG A 22 -29.95 -5.40 52.11
C ARG A 22 -29.03 -6.07 53.13
N ASP A 23 -29.61 -6.73 54.13
CA ASP A 23 -29.03 -7.86 54.87
C ASP A 23 -30.23 -8.58 55.51
N SER A 24 -30.74 -9.67 54.94
CA SER A 24 -30.25 -11.05 55.05
C SER A 24 -30.48 -11.67 56.42
N ASP A 25 -31.32 -12.70 56.40
CA ASP A 25 -31.68 -13.61 57.49
C ASP A 25 -30.50 -14.02 58.38
N ALA A 26 -30.64 -13.80 59.68
CA ALA A 26 -29.83 -14.44 60.70
C ALA A 26 -30.75 -15.13 61.72
N SER A 27 -31.10 -16.37 61.38
CA SER A 27 -31.71 -17.36 62.26
C SER A 27 -30.86 -17.51 63.53
N SER A 28 -31.34 -16.96 64.65
CA SER A 28 -30.80 -17.27 65.97
C SER A 28 -31.66 -18.36 66.61
N ARG A 29 -31.22 -19.61 66.42
CA ARG A 29 -31.60 -20.75 67.26
C ARG A 29 -31.10 -20.53 68.69
N PRO A 30 -31.90 -20.75 69.74
CA PRO A 30 -31.37 -21.11 71.03
C PRO A 30 -31.03 -22.61 71.05
N SER A 31 -29.90 -22.87 71.67
CA SER A 31 -29.20 -24.13 71.78
C SER A 31 -30.01 -25.25 72.44
N SER A 32 -29.84 -26.44 71.87
CA SER A 32 -30.14 -27.72 72.49
C SER A 32 -29.32 -27.91 73.78
N ILE A 33 -29.98 -28.02 74.93
CA ILE A 33 -29.45 -28.70 76.10
C ILE A 33 -30.02 -30.11 76.11
N ALA A 34 -29.14 -31.06 75.81
CA ALA A 34 -29.28 -32.47 76.09
C ALA A 34 -28.91 -32.77 77.55
N MET A 35 -29.22 -34.01 77.96
CA MET A 35 -28.95 -34.65 79.26
C MET A 35 -30.04 -34.33 80.29
N GLY A 36 -31.03 -35.19 80.51
CA GLY A 36 -30.92 -36.63 80.64
C GLY A 36 -31.00 -36.97 82.12
N ARG A 37 -32.08 -37.64 82.53
CA ARG A 37 -32.01 -38.47 83.72
C ARG A 37 -32.97 -39.64 83.59
N ALA A 38 -32.37 -40.80 83.34
CA ALA A 38 -32.96 -42.07 83.65
C ALA A 38 -33.34 -42.09 85.14
N ILE A 39 -34.59 -42.43 85.42
CA ILE A 39 -34.96 -42.94 86.73
C ILE A 39 -35.65 -44.28 86.47
N SER A 40 -34.85 -45.34 86.57
CA SER A 40 -35.37 -46.64 86.96
C SER A 40 -35.83 -46.53 88.41
N ALA A 41 -37.12 -46.74 88.63
CA ALA A 41 -37.62 -47.32 89.86
C ALA A 41 -38.93 -48.03 89.49
N ALA A 42 -39.05 -49.27 89.94
CA ALA A 42 -40.20 -50.13 89.75
C ALA A 42 -41.50 -49.36 90.08
N GLU A 43 -42.46 -49.42 89.17
CA GLU A 43 -43.75 -48.76 89.32
C GLU A 43 -44.91 -49.75 89.11
N PRO A 44 -46.09 -49.46 89.68
CA PRO A 44 -46.89 -50.38 90.47
C PRO A 44 -47.90 -51.15 89.61
N TYR A 45 -47.58 -51.46 88.35
CA TYR A 45 -48.56 -52.05 87.45
C TYR A 45 -48.61 -53.57 87.52
N SER A 46 -47.68 -54.19 88.25
CA SER A 46 -47.88 -55.52 88.84
C SER A 46 -48.58 -55.46 90.20
N ASP A 47 -48.69 -54.26 90.80
CA ASP A 47 -49.41 -54.06 92.05
C ASP A 47 -50.91 -54.08 91.79
N ARG A 48 -51.54 -55.07 92.42
CA ARG A 48 -52.94 -55.38 92.31
C ARG A 48 -53.81 -54.23 92.82
N ALA A 49 -53.30 -53.44 93.77
CA ALA A 49 -54.03 -52.28 94.29
C ALA A 49 -54.14 -51.17 93.24
N PHE A 50 -53.06 -50.88 92.52
CA PHE A 50 -53.06 -49.91 91.44
C PHE A 50 -53.98 -50.35 90.28
N GLN A 51 -53.89 -51.60 89.83
CA GLN A 51 -54.77 -52.13 88.78
C GLN A 51 -56.26 -52.02 89.18
N VAL A 52 -56.61 -52.37 90.42
CA VAL A 52 -57.99 -52.29 90.92
C VAL A 52 -58.44 -50.83 91.04
N ALA A 53 -57.55 -49.91 91.41
CA ALA A 53 -57.85 -48.47 91.45
C ALA A 53 -58.09 -47.90 90.04
N THR A 54 -57.26 -48.25 89.06
CA THR A 54 -57.44 -47.83 87.66
C THR A 54 -58.75 -48.38 87.09
N ILE A 55 -59.06 -49.68 87.30
CA ILE A 55 -60.34 -50.27 86.86
C ILE A 55 -61.52 -49.59 87.57
N ARG A 56 -61.39 -49.21 88.84
CA ARG A 56 -62.44 -48.47 89.56
C ARG A 56 -62.69 -47.09 88.95
N SER A 57 -61.64 -46.35 88.61
CA SER A 57 -61.78 -45.06 87.91
C SER A 57 -62.40 -45.22 86.52
N ILE A 58 -61.99 -46.23 85.76
CA ILE A 58 -62.60 -46.54 84.45
C ILE A 58 -64.09 -46.87 84.65
N ASN A 59 -64.44 -47.72 85.61
CA ASN A 59 -65.83 -48.10 85.88
C ASN A 59 -66.69 -46.92 86.38
N ALA A 60 -66.11 -45.98 87.12
CA ALA A 60 -66.81 -44.77 87.53
C ALA A 60 -67.17 -43.92 86.31
N PHE A 61 -66.24 -43.75 85.36
CA PHE A 61 -66.48 -43.04 84.11
C PHE A 61 -67.49 -43.76 83.20
N LEU A 62 -67.39 -45.09 83.08
CA LEU A 62 -68.36 -45.87 82.30
C LEU A 62 -69.76 -45.77 82.92
N SER A 63 -69.87 -45.84 84.25
CA SER A 63 -71.15 -45.72 84.96
C SER A 63 -71.78 -44.33 84.80
N SER A 64 -70.98 -43.25 84.80
CA SER A 64 -71.51 -41.89 84.59
C SER A 64 -72.04 -41.67 83.16
N HIS A 65 -71.61 -42.49 82.21
CA HIS A 65 -72.08 -42.49 80.83
C HIS A 65 -73.01 -43.68 80.52
N SER A 66 -73.54 -44.34 81.56
CA SER A 66 -74.49 -45.46 81.48
C SER A 66 -73.99 -46.69 80.71
N ILE A 67 -72.68 -46.90 80.64
CA ILE A 67 -72.04 -48.09 80.07
C ILE A 67 -71.79 -49.10 81.18
N HIS A 68 -72.05 -50.38 80.92
CA HIS A 68 -71.89 -51.41 81.95
C HIS A 68 -70.44 -51.54 82.46
N PRO A 69 -70.23 -51.53 83.79
CA PRO A 69 -68.90 -51.64 84.37
C PRO A 69 -68.23 -52.97 84.08
N ILE A 70 -66.91 -52.95 83.94
CA ILE A 70 -66.07 -54.12 83.72
C ILE A 70 -65.74 -54.79 85.07
N SER A 71 -65.62 -56.11 85.11
CA SER A 71 -65.30 -56.83 86.36
C SER A 71 -63.96 -56.40 86.97
N THR A 72 -63.96 -56.15 88.28
CA THR A 72 -62.77 -55.75 89.06
C THR A 72 -61.93 -56.94 89.54
N LYS A 73 -62.37 -58.18 89.30
CA LYS A 73 -61.64 -59.40 89.70
C LYS A 73 -60.57 -59.77 88.66
N THR A 74 -59.31 -59.75 89.09
CA THR A 74 -58.12 -60.00 88.24
C THR A 74 -58.06 -61.38 87.56
N SER A 75 -58.90 -62.35 87.98
CA SER A 75 -58.98 -63.69 87.35
C SER A 75 -60.08 -63.81 86.28
N GLN A 76 -60.83 -62.75 86.02
CA GLN A 76 -61.89 -62.71 85.00
C GLN A 76 -61.64 -61.51 84.09
N ALA A 77 -60.78 -61.72 83.08
CA ALA A 77 -60.59 -60.74 82.03
C ALA A 77 -61.92 -60.53 81.29
N PRO A 78 -62.29 -59.28 80.97
CA PRO A 78 -63.47 -59.02 80.17
C PRO A 78 -63.38 -59.67 78.80
N SER A 79 -64.52 -60.14 78.29
CA SER A 79 -64.60 -60.69 76.94
C SER A 79 -64.14 -59.65 75.93
N ALA A 80 -63.39 -60.08 74.91
CA ALA A 80 -62.96 -59.20 73.81
C ALA A 80 -64.14 -58.47 73.14
N LYS A 81 -65.34 -59.05 73.18
CA LYS A 81 -66.57 -58.43 72.67
C LYS A 81 -67.03 -57.26 73.53
N ASP A 82 -66.90 -57.35 74.84
CA ASP A 82 -67.29 -56.28 75.77
C ASP A 82 -66.31 -55.12 75.70
N LEU A 83 -65.00 -55.41 75.64
CA LEU A 83 -63.97 -54.40 75.42
C LEU A 83 -64.15 -53.66 74.09
N SER A 84 -64.49 -54.38 73.01
CA SER A 84 -64.74 -53.80 71.69
C SER A 84 -65.95 -52.84 71.71
N ASN A 85 -67.04 -53.21 72.38
CA ASN A 85 -68.23 -52.37 72.49
C ASN A 85 -67.96 -51.08 73.29
N ILE A 86 -67.22 -51.20 74.39
CA ILE A 86 -66.85 -50.05 75.23
C ILE A 86 -65.98 -49.07 74.44
N LEU A 87 -64.95 -49.57 73.75
CA LEU A 87 -64.08 -48.72 72.93
C LEU A 87 -64.82 -48.07 71.76
N THR A 88 -65.73 -48.79 71.10
CA THR A 88 -66.55 -48.23 70.02
C THR A 88 -67.44 -47.09 70.53
N TYR A 89 -68.03 -47.24 71.72
CA TYR A 89 -68.83 -46.18 72.32
C TYR A 89 -68.00 -44.96 72.70
N LEU A 90 -66.83 -45.15 73.32
CA LEU A 90 -65.93 -44.04 73.67
C LEU A 90 -65.48 -43.24 72.43
N LEU A 91 -65.21 -43.92 71.31
CA LEU A 91 -64.88 -43.27 70.04
C LEU A 91 -66.07 -42.50 69.46
N SER A 92 -67.30 -42.96 69.67
CA SER A 92 -68.50 -42.21 69.24
C SER A 92 -68.70 -40.91 70.01
N MET A 93 -68.26 -40.82 71.28
CA MET A 93 -68.39 -39.59 72.08
C MET A 93 -67.44 -38.48 71.64
N ILE A 94 -66.37 -38.84 70.94
CA ILE A 94 -65.44 -37.88 70.32
C ILE A 94 -65.76 -37.66 68.83
N ASP A 95 -66.96 -38.05 68.40
CA ASP A 95 -67.48 -37.97 67.02
C ASP A 95 -66.57 -38.60 65.95
N PHE A 96 -65.84 -39.68 66.31
CA PHE A 96 -64.94 -40.34 65.38
C PHE A 96 -65.63 -41.50 64.61
N PRO A 97 -65.68 -41.47 63.26
CA PRO A 97 -66.37 -42.49 62.48
C PRO A 97 -65.54 -43.79 62.42
N CYS A 98 -65.93 -44.79 63.21
CA CYS A 98 -65.25 -46.08 63.27
C CYS A 98 -66.10 -47.19 62.64
N SER A 99 -65.59 -47.86 61.59
CA SER A 99 -66.30 -48.93 60.88
C SER A 99 -65.72 -50.31 61.15
N LYS A 100 -64.41 -50.39 61.41
CA LYS A 100 -63.71 -51.58 61.87
C LYS A 100 -62.74 -51.18 62.98
N LEU A 101 -63.19 -51.38 64.22
CA LEU A 101 -62.47 -50.96 65.43
C LEU A 101 -60.99 -51.38 65.46
N GLU A 102 -60.67 -52.60 65.03
CA GLU A 102 -59.28 -53.10 65.07
C GLU A 102 -58.32 -52.36 64.12
N ASP A 103 -58.80 -51.84 62.98
CA ASP A 103 -57.98 -51.14 61.99
C ASP A 103 -57.95 -49.62 62.25
N ASP A 104 -59.10 -49.03 62.61
CA ASP A 104 -59.26 -47.58 62.76
C ASP A 104 -58.64 -47.05 64.07
N LEU A 105 -58.68 -47.85 65.15
CA LEU A 105 -58.12 -47.46 66.45
C LEU A 105 -56.60 -47.21 66.37
N SER A 106 -55.90 -47.99 65.56
CA SER A 106 -54.45 -47.84 65.35
C SER A 106 -54.10 -46.51 64.65
N PHE A 107 -54.97 -46.00 63.78
CA PHE A 107 -54.79 -44.72 63.09
C PHE A 107 -55.06 -43.53 64.01
N LEU A 108 -56.17 -43.56 64.76
CA LEU A 108 -56.53 -42.49 65.69
C LEU A 108 -55.50 -42.34 66.82
N LEU A 109 -55.02 -43.45 67.35
CA LEU A 109 -53.94 -43.40 68.34
C LEU A 109 -52.68 -42.78 67.74
N ARG A 110 -52.35 -43.02 66.46
CA ARG A 110 -51.20 -42.37 65.81
C ARG A 110 -51.40 -40.87 65.58
N SER A 111 -52.59 -40.42 65.18
CA SER A 111 -52.86 -38.97 64.95
C SER A 111 -52.89 -38.17 66.25
N LEU A 112 -53.27 -38.80 67.36
CA LEU A 112 -53.14 -38.25 68.72
C LEU A 112 -51.72 -38.38 69.28
N ASN A 113 -50.74 -38.80 68.45
CA ASN A 113 -49.34 -39.05 68.83
C ASN A 113 -49.17 -40.03 70.00
N CYS A 114 -50.05 -41.03 70.06
CA CYS A 114 -49.98 -42.08 71.07
C CYS A 114 -48.77 -43.01 70.80
N PRO A 115 -47.88 -43.20 71.79
CA PRO A 115 -46.58 -43.84 71.59
C PRO A 115 -46.57 -45.38 71.59
N PHE A 116 -47.71 -46.01 71.26
CA PHE A 116 -47.88 -47.48 71.23
C PHE A 116 -48.32 -47.99 69.86
N LYS A 117 -47.84 -49.18 69.50
CA LYS A 117 -48.29 -49.92 68.31
C LYS A 117 -49.24 -51.02 68.75
N PHE A 118 -50.53 -50.79 68.53
CA PHE A 118 -51.55 -51.83 68.72
C PHE A 118 -51.42 -52.88 67.61
N ASN A 119 -51.24 -54.15 67.98
CA ASN A 119 -51.27 -55.28 67.05
C ASN A 119 -52.61 -56.01 67.18
N LYS A 120 -53.21 -56.46 66.06
CA LYS A 120 -54.50 -57.19 66.03
C LYS A 120 -54.59 -58.36 67.01
N SER A 121 -53.47 -59.04 67.28
CA SER A 121 -53.41 -60.16 68.23
C SER A 121 -53.62 -59.76 69.69
N THR A 122 -53.31 -58.51 70.07
CA THR A 122 -53.42 -57.99 71.46
C THR A 122 -54.87 -57.85 71.91
N PHE A 123 -55.80 -57.64 70.97
CA PHE A 123 -57.24 -57.52 71.24
C PHE A 123 -57.92 -58.87 71.48
N ARG A 124 -57.42 -59.95 70.87
CA ARG A 124 -58.00 -61.30 70.99
C ARG A 124 -57.57 -62.09 72.22
N ALA A 125 -56.45 -61.74 72.86
CA ALA A 125 -55.98 -62.38 74.07
C ALA A 125 -55.19 -61.37 74.94
N PRO A 126 -55.86 -60.61 75.82
CA PRO A 126 -55.25 -59.52 76.57
C PRO A 126 -54.53 -60.04 77.83
N ASN A 127 -53.59 -60.98 77.68
CA ASN A 127 -52.85 -61.55 78.80
C ASN A 127 -51.34 -61.52 78.55
N SER A 128 -50.75 -60.34 78.70
CA SER A 128 -49.39 -60.20 79.22
C SER A 128 -49.24 -58.81 79.85
N LEU A 129 -49.18 -58.78 81.19
CA LEU A 129 -49.14 -57.59 82.05
C LEU A 129 -48.05 -56.57 81.69
N ASN A 130 -46.99 -57.01 81.03
CA ASN A 130 -45.83 -56.19 80.72
C ASN A 130 -46.10 -55.13 79.64
N VAL A 131 -47.08 -55.34 78.75
CA VAL A 131 -47.42 -54.40 77.66
C VAL A 131 -48.28 -53.24 78.17
N LEU A 132 -49.22 -53.50 79.08
CA LEU A 132 -50.14 -52.49 79.60
C LEU A 132 -49.46 -51.50 80.56
N GLU A 133 -48.40 -51.94 81.23
CA GLU A 133 -47.57 -51.10 82.10
C GLU A 133 -46.79 -50.03 81.33
N GLU A 134 -46.21 -50.40 80.19
CA GLU A 134 -45.59 -49.42 79.30
C GLU A 134 -46.64 -48.44 78.76
N ASP A 135 -47.82 -48.96 78.39
CA ASP A 135 -48.99 -48.23 77.90
C ASP A 135 -49.37 -47.05 78.80
N VAL A 136 -49.58 -47.32 80.09
CA VAL A 136 -50.04 -46.31 81.04
C VAL A 136 -48.95 -45.29 81.41
N LYS A 137 -47.66 -45.68 81.43
CA LYS A 137 -46.55 -44.74 81.70
C LYS A 137 -46.47 -43.66 80.65
N LYS A 138 -46.62 -44.02 79.37
CA LYS A 138 -46.58 -42.99 78.33
C LYS A 138 -47.85 -42.14 78.30
N PHE A 139 -49.00 -42.65 78.73
CA PHE A 139 -50.20 -41.80 78.92
C PHE A 139 -50.03 -40.77 80.04
N HIS A 140 -49.45 -41.14 81.19
CA HIS A 140 -49.20 -40.16 82.25
C HIS A 140 -48.16 -39.12 81.83
N ALA A 141 -47.11 -39.54 81.13
CA ALA A 141 -46.13 -38.60 80.57
C ALA A 141 -46.79 -37.65 79.57
N MET A 142 -47.69 -38.16 78.74
CA MET A 142 -48.44 -37.35 77.78
C MET A 142 -49.42 -36.40 78.45
N ILE A 143 -50.12 -36.84 79.51
CA ILE A 143 -51.01 -35.96 80.29
C ILE A 143 -50.18 -34.87 80.96
N ALA A 144 -49.06 -35.21 81.61
CA ALA A 144 -48.18 -34.22 82.23
C ALA A 144 -47.61 -33.22 81.21
N GLU A 145 -47.25 -33.69 80.01
CA GLU A 145 -46.81 -32.83 78.92
C GLU A 145 -47.94 -31.93 78.40
N PHE A 146 -49.16 -32.45 78.24
CA PHE A 146 -50.30 -31.65 77.83
C PHE A 146 -50.73 -30.66 78.90
N THR A 147 -50.77 -31.04 80.16
CA THR A 147 -51.04 -30.12 81.28
C THR A 147 -49.98 -29.02 81.32
N GLY A 148 -48.70 -29.35 81.20
CA GLY A 148 -47.64 -28.35 81.14
C GLY A 148 -47.75 -27.41 79.92
N ARG A 149 -48.20 -27.92 78.76
CA ARG A 149 -48.48 -27.08 77.58
C ARG A 149 -49.71 -26.20 77.76
N ILE A 150 -50.75 -26.69 78.45
CA ILE A 150 -51.96 -25.93 78.77
C ILE A 150 -51.58 -24.79 79.72
N ASP A 151 -50.89 -25.08 80.83
CA ASP A 151 -50.45 -24.06 81.78
C ASP A 151 -49.57 -22.99 81.11
N ALA A 152 -48.64 -23.42 80.25
CA ALA A 152 -47.80 -22.50 79.48
C ALA A 152 -48.62 -21.62 78.50
N MET A 153 -49.64 -22.19 77.85
CA MET A 153 -50.53 -21.45 76.95
C MET A 153 -51.44 -20.48 77.71
N GLU A 154 -51.94 -20.87 78.89
CA GLU A 154 -52.73 -20.02 79.77
C GLU A 154 -51.91 -18.83 80.26
N GLN A 155 -50.65 -19.06 80.65
CA GLN A 155 -49.75 -17.95 81.03
C GLN A 155 -49.52 -16.98 79.86
N VAL A 156 -49.29 -17.49 78.64
CA VAL A 156 -49.14 -16.64 77.45
C VAL A 156 -50.42 -15.87 77.15
N LEU A 157 -51.60 -16.49 77.31
CA LEU A 157 -52.89 -15.81 77.14
C LEU A 157 -53.07 -14.68 78.17
N GLU A 158 -52.75 -14.93 79.44
CA GLU A 158 -52.85 -13.92 80.49
C GLU A 158 -51.90 -12.74 80.24
N GLU A 159 -50.67 -13.01 79.78
CA GLU A 159 -49.72 -11.97 79.36
C GLU A 159 -50.25 -11.17 78.16
N LYS A 160 -50.86 -11.83 77.17
CA LYS A 160 -51.45 -11.15 76.00
C LYS A 160 -52.67 -10.33 76.35
N GLU A 161 -53.50 -10.79 77.29
CA GLU A 161 -54.65 -10.04 77.79
C GLU A 161 -54.20 -8.77 78.53
N LYS A 162 -53.14 -8.87 79.35
CA LYS A 162 -52.52 -7.70 79.99
C LYS A 162 -51.94 -6.72 78.97
N GLU A 163 -51.25 -7.21 77.93
CA GLU A 163 -50.72 -6.37 76.85
C GLU A 163 -51.84 -5.67 76.06
N LEU A 164 -52.93 -6.39 75.76
CA LEU A 164 -54.08 -5.85 75.04
C LEU A 164 -54.76 -4.75 75.83
N ASN A 165 -55.03 -4.98 77.12
CA ASN A 165 -55.64 -3.98 78.00
C ASN A 165 -54.76 -2.72 78.10
N ALA A 166 -53.44 -2.88 78.20
CA ALA A 166 -52.52 -1.74 78.20
C ALA A 166 -52.58 -0.91 76.90
N LYS A 167 -52.68 -1.56 75.73
CA LYS A 167 -52.85 -0.87 74.44
C LYS A 167 -54.21 -0.21 74.29
N GLU A 168 -55.27 -0.84 74.80
CA GLU A 168 -56.61 -0.25 74.79
C GLU A 168 -56.66 1.04 75.63
N GLU A 169 -56.04 1.02 76.82
CA GLU A 169 -55.90 2.23 77.63
C GLU A 169 -55.06 3.31 76.94
N GLU A 170 -53.97 2.96 76.26
CA GLU A 170 -53.14 3.91 75.51
C GLU A 170 -53.91 4.53 74.34
N THR A 171 -54.60 3.72 73.54
CA THR A 171 -55.42 4.22 72.43
C THR A 171 -56.53 5.14 72.91
N LYS A 172 -57.19 4.80 74.03
CA LYS A 172 -58.16 5.67 74.67
C LYS A 172 -57.54 7.00 75.10
N ARG A 173 -56.36 6.98 75.73
CA ARG A 173 -55.63 8.21 76.09
C ARG A 173 -55.29 9.07 74.88
N ILE A 174 -54.79 8.48 73.79
CA ILE A 174 -54.47 9.20 72.54
C ILE A 174 -55.73 9.82 71.93
N CYS A 175 -56.86 9.10 71.93
CA CYS A 175 -58.12 9.63 71.43
C CYS A 175 -58.62 10.82 72.27
N GLU A 176 -58.55 10.71 73.60
CA GLU A 176 -58.89 11.80 74.51
C GLU A 176 -57.98 13.01 74.27
N GLU A 177 -56.66 12.80 74.15
CA GLU A 177 -55.69 13.86 73.88
C GLU A 177 -55.93 14.53 72.52
N ASN A 178 -56.24 13.77 71.48
CA ASN A 178 -56.56 14.29 70.14
C ASN A 178 -57.85 15.11 70.14
N GLU A 179 -58.89 14.68 70.84
CA GLU A 179 -60.12 15.45 71.00
C GLU A 179 -59.90 16.73 71.82
N GLU A 180 -59.04 16.68 72.84
CA GLU A 180 -58.61 17.89 73.53
C GLU A 180 -57.80 18.82 72.62
N PHE A 181 -56.88 18.31 71.81
CA PHE A 181 -56.14 19.11 70.84
C PHE A 181 -57.08 19.78 69.85
N LYS A 182 -58.05 19.03 69.32
CA LYS A 182 -59.08 19.54 68.42
C LYS A 182 -59.88 20.66 69.07
N LYS A 183 -60.36 20.46 70.30
CA LYS A 183 -61.06 21.51 71.07
C LYS A 183 -60.16 22.73 71.32
N ARG A 184 -58.88 22.52 71.66
CA ARG A 184 -57.89 23.61 71.82
C ARG A 184 -57.74 24.41 70.53
N VAL A 185 -57.67 23.74 69.37
CA VAL A 185 -57.58 24.38 68.05
C VAL A 185 -58.87 25.09 67.66
N GLU A 186 -60.04 24.51 67.95
CA GLU A 186 -61.34 25.15 67.69
C GLU A 186 -61.59 26.37 68.58
N LEU A 187 -61.08 26.34 69.82
CA LEU A 187 -61.10 27.47 70.75
C LEU A 187 -60.08 28.55 70.39
N GLN A 188 -59.06 28.23 69.58
CA GLN A 188 -58.21 29.26 68.99
C GLN A 188 -59.07 30.07 68.03
N THR A 189 -59.48 31.25 68.47
CA THR A 189 -60.15 32.22 67.60
C THR A 189 -59.13 32.68 66.57
N PHE A 190 -59.25 32.15 65.34
CA PHE A 190 -58.42 32.60 64.24
C PHE A 190 -58.65 34.09 64.01
N ASN A 191 -57.66 34.90 64.38
CA ASN A 191 -57.68 36.32 64.11
C ASN A 191 -57.67 36.52 62.59
N ALA A 192 -58.74 37.11 62.04
CA ALA A 192 -58.88 37.33 60.60
C ALA A 192 -57.68 38.09 60.00
N ARG A 193 -56.98 38.90 60.79
CA ARG A 193 -55.74 39.57 60.38
C ARG A 193 -54.58 38.60 60.15
N ASP A 194 -54.47 37.54 60.95
CA ASP A 194 -53.40 36.54 60.83
C ASP A 194 -53.64 35.62 59.64
N ILE A 195 -54.90 35.24 59.36
CA ILE A 195 -55.27 34.53 58.13
C ILE A 195 -54.89 35.36 56.89
N GLU A 196 -55.26 36.63 56.87
CA GLU A 196 -54.95 37.51 55.73
C GLU A 196 -53.44 37.78 55.62
N ARG A 197 -52.70 37.83 56.74
CA ARG A 197 -51.23 37.88 56.74
C ARG A 197 -50.64 36.64 56.10
N MET A 198 -51.03 35.44 56.56
CA MET A 198 -50.55 34.17 56.01
C MET A 198 -50.88 34.04 54.52
N LYS A 199 -52.08 34.47 54.10
CA LYS A 199 -52.46 34.49 52.69
C LYS A 199 -51.55 35.40 51.85
N ARG A 200 -51.22 36.61 52.34
CA ARG A 200 -50.27 37.50 51.65
C ARG A 200 -48.86 36.93 51.62
N GLU A 201 -48.39 36.29 52.69
CA GLU A 201 -47.08 35.64 52.74
C GLU A 201 -47.02 34.46 51.76
N MET A 202 -48.06 33.61 51.71
CA MET A 202 -48.18 32.52 50.74
C MET A 202 -48.15 33.06 49.30
N GLN A 203 -48.94 34.10 48.99
CA GLN A 203 -48.94 34.74 47.67
C GLN A 203 -47.61 35.43 47.33
N ALA A 204 -46.84 35.88 48.32
CA ALA A 204 -45.49 36.39 48.10
C ALA A 204 -44.54 35.25 47.73
N VAL A 205 -44.59 34.12 48.46
CA VAL A 205 -43.78 32.93 48.16
C VAL A 205 -44.14 32.33 46.80
N GLU A 206 -45.42 32.23 46.44
CA GLU A 206 -45.85 31.76 45.12
C GLU A 206 -45.30 32.63 43.98
N ARG A 207 -45.27 33.96 44.16
CA ARG A 207 -44.65 34.87 43.20
C ARG A 207 -43.15 34.68 43.13
N GLU A 208 -42.46 34.56 44.25
CA GLU A 208 -41.01 34.31 44.30
C GLU A 208 -40.64 32.98 43.63
N ILE A 209 -41.43 31.91 43.84
CA ILE A 209 -41.26 30.62 43.16
C ILE A 209 -41.43 30.80 41.65
N SER A 210 -42.51 31.47 41.23
CA SER A 210 -42.78 31.70 39.80
C SER A 210 -41.66 32.50 39.13
N GLU A 211 -41.17 33.56 39.79
CA GLU A 211 -40.05 34.37 39.31
C GLU A 211 -38.74 33.55 39.23
N ALA A 212 -38.47 32.71 40.24
CA ALA A 212 -37.31 31.81 40.25
C ALA A 212 -37.38 30.75 39.14
N GLU A 213 -38.56 30.20 38.85
CA GLU A 213 -38.77 29.25 37.75
C GLU A 213 -38.53 29.89 36.39
N VAL A 214 -39.05 31.10 36.16
CA VAL A 214 -38.79 31.87 34.93
C VAL A 214 -37.29 32.15 34.79
N ALA A 215 -36.63 32.56 35.88
CA ALA A 215 -35.19 32.80 35.87
C ALA A 215 -34.40 31.52 35.55
N ARG A 216 -34.75 30.38 36.16
CA ARG A 216 -34.14 29.08 35.88
C ARG A 216 -34.29 28.69 34.41
N ASN A 217 -35.51 28.76 33.87
CA ASN A 217 -35.78 28.42 32.47
C ASN A 217 -34.96 29.32 31.52
N SER A 218 -34.83 30.63 31.83
CA SER A 218 -33.98 31.53 31.04
C SER A 218 -32.49 31.17 31.07
N TRP A 219 -32.01 30.56 32.15
CA TRP A 219 -30.64 30.05 32.26
C TRP A 219 -30.47 28.70 31.56
N GLU A 220 -31.48 27.84 31.60
CA GLU A 220 -31.51 26.58 30.84
C GLU A 220 -31.46 26.85 29.34
N ASP A 221 -32.24 27.81 28.84
CA ASP A 221 -32.22 28.22 27.42
C ASP A 221 -30.82 28.73 27.01
N LYS A 222 -30.20 29.59 27.84
CA LYS A 222 -28.83 30.07 27.61
C LYS A 222 -27.81 28.94 27.62
N SER A 223 -27.96 27.96 28.52
CA SER A 223 -27.09 26.79 28.58
C SER A 223 -27.22 25.96 27.30
N TRP A 224 -28.46 25.73 26.84
CA TRP A 224 -28.73 25.02 25.59
C TRP A 224 -28.13 25.73 24.37
N ASP A 225 -28.28 27.05 24.27
CA ASP A 225 -27.71 27.85 23.18
C ASP A 225 -26.17 27.78 23.18
N LEU A 226 -25.54 27.84 24.36
CA LEU A 226 -24.10 27.69 24.52
C LEU A 226 -23.64 26.29 24.14
N ASP A 227 -24.30 25.24 24.62
CA ASP A 227 -23.98 23.85 24.29
C ASP A 227 -24.10 23.58 22.79
N SER A 228 -25.15 24.11 22.15
CA SER A 228 -25.34 24.04 20.70
C SER A 228 -24.20 24.75 19.94
N THR A 229 -23.84 25.95 20.39
CA THR A 229 -22.75 26.73 19.81
C THR A 229 -21.39 26.02 19.96
N ILE A 230 -21.10 25.49 21.15
CA ILE A 230 -19.87 24.71 21.42
C ILE A 230 -19.85 23.46 20.54
N GLY A 231 -20.96 22.74 20.44
CA GLY A 231 -21.08 21.56 19.58
C GLY A 231 -20.82 21.87 18.11
N GLN A 232 -21.34 22.99 17.60
CA GLN A 232 -21.08 23.44 16.24
C GLN A 232 -19.61 23.82 16.03
N LYS A 233 -19.02 24.59 16.95
CA LYS A 233 -17.60 24.97 16.89
C LYS A 233 -16.67 23.78 17.02
N PHE A 234 -17.04 22.77 17.79
CA PHE A 234 -16.28 21.53 17.88
C PHE A 234 -16.29 20.76 16.55
N LYS A 235 -17.43 20.68 15.86
CA LYS A 235 -17.50 20.07 14.51
C LYS A 235 -16.62 20.80 13.50
N GLU A 236 -16.67 22.14 13.49
CA GLU A 236 -15.79 22.97 12.66
C GLU A 236 -14.30 22.71 12.96
N LEU A 237 -13.94 22.61 14.24
CA LEU A 237 -12.58 22.31 14.68
C LEU A 237 -12.11 20.92 14.21
N VAL A 238 -12.96 19.90 14.31
CA VAL A 238 -12.66 18.54 13.82
C VAL A 238 -12.42 18.55 12.31
N ALA A 239 -13.26 19.26 11.54
CA ALA A 239 -13.08 19.39 10.09
C ALA A 239 -11.74 20.06 9.74
N LEU A 240 -11.42 21.18 10.39
CA LEU A 240 -10.14 21.88 10.20
C LEU A 240 -8.94 20.99 10.58
N ALA A 241 -9.04 20.24 11.67
CA ALA A 241 -8.00 19.29 12.07
C ALA A 241 -7.79 18.19 11.01
N MET A 242 -8.86 17.70 10.39
CA MET A 242 -8.78 16.74 9.29
C MET A 242 -8.06 17.31 8.07
N ASP A 243 -8.38 18.55 7.68
CA ASP A 243 -7.72 19.26 6.57
C ASP A 243 -6.24 19.49 6.85
N CYS A 244 -5.90 19.94 8.07
CA CYS A 244 -4.51 20.08 8.50
C CYS A 244 -3.77 18.73 8.46
N ASN A 245 -4.39 17.66 8.94
CA ASN A 245 -3.79 16.31 8.90
C ASN A 245 -3.60 15.79 7.47
N GLN A 246 -4.47 16.17 6.54
CA GLN A 246 -4.27 15.89 5.12
C GLN A 246 -3.07 16.65 4.56
N ALA A 247 -2.93 17.94 4.90
CA ALA A 247 -1.78 18.75 4.49
C ALA A 247 -0.45 18.20 5.06
N ILE A 248 -0.43 17.82 6.34
CA ILE A 248 0.74 17.19 7.00
C ILE A 248 1.15 15.91 6.27
N ARG A 249 0.19 15.07 5.86
CA ARG A 249 0.47 13.86 5.06
C ARG A 249 1.04 14.18 3.68
N ARG A 250 0.55 15.22 3.01
CA ARG A 250 1.12 15.69 1.72
C ARG A 250 2.55 16.18 1.88
N LEU A 251 2.85 16.87 2.99
CA LEU A 251 4.19 17.34 3.34
C LEU A 251 5.12 16.22 3.85
N LYS A 252 4.58 15.03 4.16
CA LYS A 252 5.32 13.86 4.66
C LYS A 252 6.13 14.15 5.95
N LEU A 253 5.59 14.97 6.84
CA LEU A 253 6.25 15.35 8.11
C LEU A 253 6.24 14.21 9.17
N GLY A 254 5.53 13.10 8.90
CA GLY A 254 5.41 11.97 9.82
C GLY A 254 4.19 12.06 10.74
N ASN A 255 3.92 10.98 11.49
CA ASN A 255 2.71 10.84 12.31
C ASN A 255 2.77 11.59 13.64
N GLY A 256 3.96 12.04 14.08
CA GLY A 256 4.13 12.74 15.36
C GLY A 256 3.54 14.15 15.41
N PHE A 257 2.99 14.65 14.30
CA PHE A 257 2.45 16.01 14.16
C PHE A 257 0.94 16.06 13.94
N GLN A 258 0.27 14.90 13.98
CA GLN A 258 -1.15 14.81 13.69
C GLN A 258 -1.99 15.44 14.80
N TYR A 259 -2.99 16.23 14.42
CA TYR A 259 -3.99 16.75 15.33
C TYR A 259 -4.97 15.64 15.72
N GLU A 260 -5.20 15.48 17.02
CA GLU A 260 -6.18 14.55 17.60
C GLU A 260 -7.11 15.34 18.51
N VAL A 261 -8.29 15.68 18.00
CA VAL A 261 -9.21 16.58 18.71
C VAL A 261 -9.93 15.84 19.84
N ASN A 262 -9.79 16.32 21.07
CA ASN A 262 -10.42 15.78 22.28
C ASN A 262 -11.49 16.74 22.83
N PRO A 263 -12.78 16.34 22.89
CA PRO A 263 -13.85 17.19 23.40
C PRO A 263 -13.78 17.44 24.92
N LYS A 264 -13.00 16.64 25.66
CA LYS A 264 -12.86 16.77 27.12
C LYS A 264 -11.63 17.58 27.54
N GLY A 265 -10.89 18.15 26.58
CA GLY A 265 -9.71 18.95 26.88
C GLY A 265 -10.09 20.24 27.61
N SER A 266 -9.32 20.62 28.63
CA SER A 266 -9.49 21.88 29.36
C SER A 266 -8.53 22.97 28.86
N THR A 267 -7.48 22.59 28.14
CA THR A 267 -6.52 23.52 27.51
C THR A 267 -6.51 23.37 25.98
N PRO A 268 -6.13 24.39 25.21
CA PRO A 268 -6.04 24.28 23.75
C PRO A 268 -5.12 23.13 23.28
N ALA A 269 -4.03 22.84 24.01
CA ALA A 269 -3.15 21.73 23.66
C ALA A 269 -3.82 20.37 23.90
N GLU A 270 -4.61 20.23 24.97
CA GLU A 270 -5.40 19.02 25.23
C GLU A 270 -6.54 18.85 24.25
N VAL A 271 -7.20 19.95 23.85
CA VAL A 271 -8.34 19.92 22.91
C VAL A 271 -7.88 19.52 21.51
N ILE A 272 -6.69 19.92 21.06
CA ILE A 272 -6.22 19.65 19.68
C ILE A 272 -5.16 18.52 19.64
N GLY A 273 -4.71 18.03 20.80
CA GLY A 273 -3.78 16.90 20.96
C GLY A 273 -2.30 17.24 20.74
N ILE A 274 -1.98 18.37 20.11
CA ILE A 274 -0.60 18.80 19.85
C ILE A 274 -0.43 20.31 20.05
N ASN A 275 0.74 20.71 20.57
CA ASN A 275 1.09 22.11 20.67
C ASN A 275 1.58 22.65 19.32
N TYR A 276 0.71 23.38 18.62
CA TYR A 276 1.04 24.01 17.34
C TYR A 276 2.32 24.87 17.42
N LYS A 277 2.42 25.75 18.43
CA LYS A 277 3.46 26.79 18.48
C LYS A 277 4.83 26.21 18.79
N ALA A 278 4.91 25.23 19.70
CA ALA A 278 6.17 24.65 20.12
C ALA A 278 6.64 23.52 19.20
N THR A 279 5.72 22.68 18.73
CA THR A 279 6.06 21.43 18.03
C THR A 279 5.92 21.58 16.52
N LEU A 280 4.69 21.78 16.02
CA LEU A 280 4.43 21.75 14.58
C LEU A 280 5.06 22.96 13.85
N LYS A 281 4.97 24.16 14.42
CA LYS A 281 5.50 25.38 13.80
C LYS A 281 7.03 25.31 13.63
N SER A 282 7.74 24.85 14.65
CA SER A 282 9.20 24.72 14.60
C SER A 282 9.64 23.69 13.54
N GLU A 283 8.95 22.55 13.43
CA GLU A 283 9.26 21.56 12.40
C GLU A 283 8.96 22.09 10.98
N LEU A 284 7.85 22.81 10.80
CA LEU A 284 7.51 23.44 9.53
C LEU A 284 8.55 24.48 9.10
N GLU A 285 9.04 25.30 10.03
CA GLU A 285 10.11 26.28 9.77
C GLU A 285 11.41 25.59 9.38
N SER A 286 11.79 24.52 10.10
CA SER A 286 12.95 23.67 9.77
C SER A 286 12.83 23.03 8.38
N TYR A 287 11.65 22.49 8.05
CA TYR A 287 11.38 21.90 6.74
C TYR A 287 11.44 22.94 5.61
N ALA A 288 10.87 24.13 5.82
CA ALA A 288 10.92 25.23 4.87
C ALA A 288 12.37 25.73 4.64
N GLU A 289 13.18 25.79 5.70
CA GLU A 289 14.62 26.12 5.60
C GLU A 289 15.37 25.08 4.76
N LYS A 290 15.15 23.78 5.00
CA LYS A 290 15.76 22.71 4.20
C LYS A 290 15.42 22.83 2.71
N ILE A 291 14.15 23.08 2.39
CA ILE A 291 13.72 23.29 1.00
C ILE A 291 14.40 24.52 0.41
N ARG A 292 14.41 25.65 1.13
CA ARG A 292 15.02 26.89 0.64
C ARG A 292 16.52 26.72 0.40
N LYS A 293 17.22 26.04 1.30
CA LYS A 293 18.65 25.72 1.14
C LYS A 293 18.88 24.86 -0.11
N GLY A 294 18.16 23.75 -0.25
CA GLY A 294 18.30 22.88 -1.44
C GLY A 294 17.90 23.57 -2.75
N SER A 295 16.91 24.47 -2.72
CA SER A 295 16.54 25.29 -3.88
C SER A 295 17.61 26.31 -4.24
N LYS A 296 18.27 26.91 -3.23
CA LYS A 296 19.36 27.87 -3.43
C LYS A 296 20.57 27.17 -4.05
N GLU A 297 20.96 26.02 -3.53
CA GLU A 297 22.05 25.19 -4.08
C GLU A 297 21.80 24.86 -5.56
N LYS A 298 20.59 24.38 -5.90
CA LYS A 298 20.22 24.13 -7.31
C LYS A 298 20.25 25.38 -8.18
N PHE A 299 19.90 26.54 -7.62
CA PHE A 299 19.94 27.80 -8.35
C PHE A 299 21.38 28.24 -8.62
N GLU A 300 22.27 28.06 -7.65
CA GLU A 300 23.72 28.26 -7.82
C GLU A 300 24.28 27.33 -8.91
N ASP A 301 23.88 26.05 -8.93
CA ASP A 301 24.27 25.11 -10.00
C ASP A 301 23.78 25.58 -11.37
N VAL A 302 22.55 26.07 -11.48
CA VAL A 302 22.01 26.62 -12.75
C VAL A 302 22.80 27.84 -13.22
N ILE A 303 23.21 28.73 -12.31
CA ILE A 303 24.04 29.88 -12.66
C ILE A 303 25.39 29.42 -13.22
N ILE A 304 26.03 28.44 -12.59
CA ILE A 304 27.32 27.88 -13.05
C ILE A 304 27.16 27.29 -14.46
N LEU A 305 26.15 26.44 -14.66
CA LEU A 305 25.88 25.82 -15.96
C LEU A 305 25.57 26.87 -17.04
N GLN A 306 24.81 27.91 -16.71
CA GLN A 306 24.51 28.99 -17.63
C GLN A 306 25.76 29.79 -18.01
N GLN A 307 26.68 30.01 -17.07
CA GLN A 307 27.95 30.67 -17.36
C GLN A 307 28.85 29.82 -18.26
N GLN A 308 28.90 28.50 -18.03
CA GLN A 308 29.63 27.55 -18.89
C GLN A 308 29.04 27.51 -20.30
N SER A 309 27.70 27.52 -20.42
CA SER A 309 27.01 27.58 -21.71
C SER A 309 27.43 28.80 -22.52
N LYS A 310 27.44 30.00 -21.90
CA LYS A 310 27.88 31.24 -22.55
C LYS A 310 29.34 31.17 -23.02
N GLU A 311 30.22 30.57 -22.21
CA GLU A 311 31.61 30.38 -22.60
C GLU A 311 31.75 29.43 -23.79
N MET A 312 30.95 28.36 -23.83
CA MET A 312 30.89 27.44 -24.97
C MET A 312 30.36 28.12 -26.24
N ASP A 313 29.34 28.97 -26.14
CA ASP A 313 28.81 29.75 -27.28
C ASP A 313 29.88 30.64 -27.90
N ILE A 314 30.67 31.34 -27.07
CA ILE A 314 31.81 32.15 -27.54
C ILE A 314 32.86 31.27 -28.24
N LYS A 315 33.18 30.09 -27.68
CA LYS A 315 34.12 29.15 -28.32
C LYS A 315 33.61 28.65 -29.67
N ILE A 316 32.32 28.32 -29.77
CA ILE A 316 31.67 27.89 -31.01
C ILE A 316 31.75 29.01 -32.06
N GLU A 317 31.42 30.25 -31.68
CA GLU A 317 31.44 31.37 -32.63
C GLU A 317 32.85 31.70 -33.13
N ASN A 318 33.86 31.64 -32.25
CA ASN A 318 35.26 31.76 -32.64
C ASN A 318 35.70 30.64 -33.61
N GLN A 319 35.25 29.40 -33.38
CA GLN A 319 35.54 28.29 -34.30
C GLN A 319 34.85 28.47 -35.65
N LYS A 320 33.59 28.92 -35.68
CA LYS A 320 32.90 29.24 -36.94
C LYS A 320 33.64 30.31 -37.74
N TYR A 321 34.08 31.40 -37.08
CA TYR A 321 34.88 32.43 -37.75
C TYR A 321 36.15 31.85 -38.37
N ARG A 322 36.87 30.98 -37.64
CA ARG A 322 38.07 30.30 -38.17
C ARG A 322 37.75 29.41 -39.38
N ILE A 323 36.62 28.70 -39.35
CA ILE A 323 36.18 27.87 -40.48
C ILE A 323 35.92 28.75 -41.72
N VAL A 324 35.25 29.89 -41.56
CA VAL A 324 34.99 30.83 -42.66
C VAL A 324 36.30 31.36 -43.26
N VAL A 325 37.27 31.73 -42.43
CA VAL A 325 38.59 32.18 -42.90
C VAL A 325 39.32 31.07 -43.68
N LEU A 326 39.32 29.84 -43.16
CA LEU A 326 39.92 28.70 -43.85
C LEU A 326 39.21 28.39 -45.17
N GLN A 327 37.89 28.49 -45.21
CA GLN A 327 37.12 28.29 -46.45
C GLN A 327 37.51 29.32 -47.50
N SER A 328 37.63 30.61 -47.13
CA SER A 328 38.07 31.66 -48.06
C SER A 328 39.47 31.38 -48.62
N HIS A 329 40.38 30.83 -47.83
CA HIS A 329 41.72 30.45 -48.30
C HIS A 329 41.67 29.23 -49.23
N ILE A 330 40.81 28.25 -48.96
CA ILE A 330 40.57 27.12 -49.87
C ILE A 330 40.06 27.64 -51.21
N ASP A 331 39.05 28.51 -51.21
CA ASP A 331 38.46 29.09 -52.42
C ASP A 331 39.51 29.87 -53.23
N GLU A 332 40.40 30.62 -52.56
CA GLU A 332 41.51 31.32 -53.20
C GLU A 332 42.51 30.35 -53.87
N VAL A 333 42.92 29.30 -53.17
CA VAL A 333 43.83 28.28 -53.72
C VAL A 333 43.18 27.52 -54.87
N GLU A 334 41.89 27.19 -54.76
CA GLU A 334 41.14 26.56 -55.85
C GLU A 334 41.08 27.46 -57.09
N ALA A 335 40.88 28.76 -56.92
CA ALA A 335 40.92 29.73 -58.01
C ALA A 335 42.32 29.78 -58.66
N GLN A 336 43.40 29.78 -57.88
CA GLN A 336 44.77 29.72 -58.40
C GLN A 336 45.05 28.43 -59.17
N ILE A 337 44.63 27.27 -58.65
CA ILE A 337 44.77 25.98 -59.33
C ILE A 337 44.02 25.99 -60.67
N ASN A 338 42.79 26.52 -60.69
CA ASN A 338 42.01 26.61 -61.92
C ASN A 338 42.65 27.53 -62.96
N LEU A 339 43.25 28.65 -62.53
CA LEU A 339 44.01 29.54 -63.40
C LEU A 339 45.23 28.82 -64.00
N LEU A 340 46.06 28.18 -63.16
CA LEU A 340 47.24 27.43 -63.61
C LEU A 340 46.88 26.29 -64.57
N LYS A 341 45.78 25.56 -64.31
CA LYS A 341 45.27 24.53 -65.23
C LYS A 341 44.93 25.11 -66.59
N LYS A 342 44.30 26.29 -66.62
CA LYS A 342 43.96 26.98 -67.87
C LYS A 342 45.21 27.43 -68.62
N GLU A 343 46.17 28.04 -67.93
CA GLU A 343 47.46 28.46 -68.53
C GLU A 343 48.25 27.27 -69.08
N MET A 344 48.28 26.14 -68.35
CA MET A 344 48.94 24.92 -68.79
C MET A 344 48.24 24.31 -70.01
N GLN A 345 46.90 24.33 -70.05
CA GLN A 345 46.14 23.89 -71.23
C GLN A 345 46.44 24.78 -72.43
N GLU A 346 46.38 26.10 -72.27
CA GLU A 346 46.70 27.07 -73.33
C GLU A 346 48.15 26.94 -73.82
N TYR A 347 49.10 26.62 -72.92
CA TYR A 347 50.47 26.30 -73.30
C TYR A 347 50.57 25.00 -74.10
N GLY A 348 49.88 23.93 -73.66
CA GLY A 348 49.82 22.67 -74.38
C GLY A 348 49.21 22.81 -75.78
N ASP A 349 48.11 23.56 -75.90
CA ASP A 349 47.46 23.85 -77.17
C ASP A 349 48.38 24.65 -78.11
N ARG A 350 49.10 25.66 -77.59
CA ARG A 350 50.12 26.40 -78.35
C ARG A 350 51.28 25.51 -78.80
N SER A 351 51.84 24.71 -77.89
CA SER A 351 52.98 23.83 -78.20
C SER A 351 52.61 22.78 -79.23
N THR A 352 51.40 22.18 -79.15
CA THR A 352 50.92 21.24 -80.15
C THR A 352 50.66 21.89 -81.51
N ALA A 353 50.13 23.12 -81.54
CA ALA A 353 49.96 23.88 -82.77
C ALA A 353 51.31 24.25 -83.41
N GLU A 354 52.28 24.68 -82.61
CA GLU A 354 53.65 24.98 -83.07
C GLU A 354 54.35 23.73 -83.61
N ALA A 355 54.24 22.60 -82.91
CA ALA A 355 54.77 21.32 -83.37
C ALA A 355 54.12 20.86 -84.70
N LYS A 356 52.79 21.01 -84.84
CA LYS A 356 52.09 20.74 -86.12
C LYS A 356 52.62 21.62 -87.24
N LYS A 357 52.77 22.92 -86.99
CA LYS A 357 53.32 23.86 -87.97
C LYS A 357 54.76 23.48 -88.37
N MET A 358 55.61 23.13 -87.41
CA MET A 358 56.98 22.66 -87.71
C MET A 358 56.99 21.40 -88.58
N VAL A 359 56.09 20.43 -88.31
CA VAL A 359 55.95 19.23 -89.14
C VAL A 359 55.48 19.58 -90.56
N GLU A 360 54.50 20.47 -90.68
CA GLU A 360 54.03 20.98 -91.98
C GLU A 360 55.16 21.68 -92.75
N ASP A 361 55.93 22.56 -92.09
CA ASP A 361 57.08 23.26 -92.68
C ASP A 361 58.17 22.27 -93.13
N ILE A 362 58.51 21.27 -92.30
CA ILE A 362 59.45 20.19 -92.66
C ILE A 362 58.93 19.39 -93.86
N GLN A 363 57.64 19.09 -93.92
CA GLN A 363 57.04 18.33 -95.01
C GLN A 363 57.03 19.12 -96.32
N ILE A 364 56.75 20.42 -96.27
CA ILE A 364 56.87 21.33 -97.42
C ILE A 364 58.31 21.38 -97.91
N GLU A 365 59.27 21.55 -97.00
CA GLU A 365 60.69 21.66 -97.38
C GLU A 365 61.24 20.33 -97.91
N ALA A 366 60.86 19.20 -97.32
CA ALA A 366 61.18 17.87 -97.84
C ALA A 366 60.61 17.66 -99.25
N HIS A 367 59.40 18.12 -99.53
CA HIS A 367 58.82 18.05 -100.87
C HIS A 367 59.58 18.94 -101.88
N LYS A 368 59.96 20.16 -101.49
CA LYS A 368 60.81 21.02 -102.34
C LYS A 368 62.16 20.34 -102.63
N LEU A 369 62.79 19.76 -101.61
CA LEU A 369 64.06 19.06 -101.76
C LEU A 369 63.93 17.91 -102.78
N ASP A 370 62.89 17.07 -102.65
CA ASP A 370 62.59 15.99 -103.60
C ASP A 370 62.36 16.50 -105.04
N VAL A 371 61.69 17.64 -105.21
CA VAL A 371 61.55 18.30 -106.52
C VAL A 371 62.92 18.71 -107.07
N THR A 372 63.74 19.40 -106.28
CA THR A 372 65.08 19.82 -106.71
C THR A 372 66.02 18.65 -106.98
N GLU A 373 65.91 17.56 -106.21
CA GLU A 373 66.67 16.33 -106.42
C GLU A 373 66.28 15.68 -107.75
N ARG A 374 64.97 15.61 -108.06
CA ARG A 374 64.46 15.10 -109.33
C ARG A 374 64.94 15.96 -110.51
N GLU A 375 64.86 17.28 -110.40
CA GLU A 375 65.36 18.21 -111.42
C GLU A 375 66.87 18.03 -111.64
N ALA A 376 67.66 17.92 -110.57
CA ALA A 376 69.10 17.66 -110.65
C ALA A 376 69.40 16.30 -111.31
N ALA A 377 68.63 15.26 -110.98
CA ALA A 377 68.76 13.94 -111.60
C ALA A 377 68.42 13.97 -113.10
N GLU A 378 67.41 14.74 -113.51
CA GLU A 378 67.07 14.94 -114.93
C GLU A 378 68.16 15.71 -115.67
N ILE A 379 68.72 16.77 -115.08
CA ILE A 379 69.85 17.52 -115.65
C ILE A 379 71.07 16.59 -115.80
N LEU A 380 71.38 15.79 -114.78
CA LEU A 380 72.46 14.81 -114.82
C LEU A 380 72.25 13.81 -115.97
N LYS A 381 71.05 13.24 -116.09
CA LYS A 381 70.70 12.30 -117.17
C LYS A 381 70.82 12.93 -118.55
N ALA A 382 70.32 14.16 -118.72
CA ALA A 382 70.43 14.91 -119.97
C ALA A 382 71.90 15.20 -120.33
N SER A 383 72.73 15.55 -119.33
CA SER A 383 74.16 15.78 -119.54
C SER A 383 74.92 14.49 -119.92
N GLN A 384 74.58 13.36 -119.30
CA GLN A 384 75.16 12.05 -119.63
C GLN A 384 74.82 11.64 -121.06
N LEU A 385 73.58 11.87 -121.51
CA LEU A 385 73.15 11.59 -122.87
C LEU A 385 73.92 12.42 -123.90
N ARG A 386 74.06 13.74 -123.68
CA ARG A 386 74.85 14.62 -124.58
C ARG A 386 76.30 14.19 -124.67
N LEU A 387 76.90 13.76 -123.55
CA LEU A 387 78.27 13.24 -123.55
C LEU A 387 78.37 11.98 -124.42
N GLN A 388 77.41 11.08 -124.33
CA GLN A 388 77.37 9.85 -125.12
C GLN A 388 77.20 10.15 -126.62
N GLU A 389 76.34 11.11 -126.98
CA GLU A 389 76.16 11.60 -128.36
C GLU A 389 77.46 12.20 -128.91
N ALA A 390 78.14 13.06 -128.13
CA ALA A 390 79.41 13.67 -128.53
C ALA A 390 80.52 12.64 -128.75
N ILE A 391 80.61 11.60 -127.89
CA ILE A 391 81.53 10.48 -128.06
C ILE A 391 81.25 9.74 -129.37
N GLN A 392 79.97 9.49 -129.69
CA GLN A 392 79.57 8.80 -130.91
C GLN A 392 79.89 9.63 -132.17
N GLN A 393 79.59 10.93 -132.16
CA GLN A 393 79.90 11.83 -133.27
C GLN A 393 81.41 11.92 -133.53
N SER A 394 82.23 12.07 -132.49
CA SER A 394 83.69 12.06 -132.61
C SER A 394 84.22 10.74 -133.19
N LYS A 395 83.63 9.61 -132.80
CA LYS A 395 83.98 8.29 -133.35
C LYS A 395 83.67 8.21 -134.84
N GLU A 396 82.52 8.72 -135.27
CA GLU A 396 82.12 8.77 -136.68
C GLU A 396 83.03 9.68 -137.51
N GLU A 397 83.36 10.88 -137.01
CA GLU A 397 84.30 11.81 -137.65
C GLU A 397 85.70 11.19 -137.78
N THR A 398 86.20 10.55 -136.73
CA THR A 398 87.49 9.84 -136.76
C THR A 398 87.47 8.73 -137.82
N GLN A 399 86.38 8.00 -137.94
CA GLN A 399 86.23 6.93 -138.92
C GLN A 399 86.13 7.47 -140.35
N MET A 400 85.50 8.63 -140.55
CA MET A 400 85.46 9.35 -141.82
C MET A 400 86.87 9.77 -142.25
N HIS A 401 87.62 10.44 -141.36
CA HIS A 401 88.99 10.87 -141.64
C HIS A 401 89.92 9.69 -141.93
N ALA A 402 89.75 8.57 -141.22
CA ALA A 402 90.49 7.34 -141.50
C ALA A 402 90.23 6.81 -142.93
N ARG A 403 88.99 6.90 -143.43
CA ARG A 403 88.63 6.50 -144.81
C ARG A 403 89.26 7.41 -145.86
N GLU A 404 89.24 8.72 -145.64
CA GLU A 404 89.86 9.71 -146.54
C GLU A 404 91.38 9.52 -146.66
N LEU A 405 92.07 9.30 -145.54
CA LEU A 405 93.49 8.97 -145.51
C LEU A 405 93.80 7.71 -146.32
N PHE A 406 92.97 6.67 -146.20
CA PHE A 406 93.13 5.43 -146.94
C PHE A 406 93.03 5.65 -148.46
N MET A 407 92.10 6.49 -148.91
CA MET A 407 91.94 6.85 -150.32
C MET A 407 93.16 7.61 -150.89
N LEU A 408 93.75 8.51 -150.11
CA LEU A 408 94.97 9.25 -150.47
C LEU A 408 96.19 8.33 -150.61
N VAL A 409 96.33 7.33 -149.75
CA VAL A 409 97.42 6.34 -149.83
C VAL A 409 97.31 5.52 -151.12
N VAL A 410 96.10 5.11 -151.50
CA VAL A 410 95.85 4.35 -152.74
C VAL A 410 96.18 5.17 -153.99
N SER A 411 95.87 6.47 -154.01
CA SER A 411 96.19 7.33 -155.16
C SER A 411 97.69 7.62 -155.27
N LEU A 412 98.39 7.84 -154.16
CA LEU A 412 99.85 7.95 -154.11
C LEU A 412 100.55 6.68 -154.63
N SER A 413 100.04 5.50 -154.26
CA SER A 413 100.56 4.23 -154.75
C SER A 413 100.43 4.08 -156.27
N LYS A 414 99.31 4.53 -156.86
CA LYS A 414 99.11 4.53 -158.32
C LYS A 414 100.07 5.50 -159.03
N TYR A 415 100.31 6.68 -158.45
CA TYR A 415 101.25 7.65 -159.01
C TYR A 415 102.70 7.13 -159.01
N LYS A 416 103.12 6.47 -157.93
CA LYS A 416 104.45 5.83 -157.84
C LYS A 416 104.66 4.81 -158.97
N GLN A 417 103.67 3.95 -159.20
CA GLN A 417 103.73 2.88 -160.21
C GLN A 417 103.82 3.44 -161.65
N HIS A 418 103.18 4.59 -161.90
CA HIS A 418 103.26 5.30 -163.17
C HIS A 418 104.68 5.83 -163.46
N VAL A 419 105.34 6.39 -162.46
CA VAL A 419 106.71 6.95 -162.60
C VAL A 419 107.73 5.84 -162.85
N GLU A 420 107.63 4.70 -162.15
CA GLU A 420 108.53 3.54 -162.34
C GLU A 420 108.44 2.95 -163.76
N SER A 421 107.24 2.91 -164.35
CA SER A 421 107.02 2.49 -165.73
C SER A 421 107.73 3.40 -166.74
N LYS A 422 107.63 4.73 -166.53
CA LYS A 422 108.22 5.74 -167.43
C LYS A 422 109.76 5.70 -167.45
N ILE A 423 110.38 5.41 -166.30
CA ILE A 423 111.84 5.27 -166.19
C ILE A 423 112.35 4.02 -166.94
N SER A 424 111.57 2.94 -166.94
CA SER A 424 111.93 1.69 -167.64
C SER A 424 111.93 1.86 -169.16
N GLU A 425 110.98 2.64 -169.69
CA GLU A 425 110.84 2.97 -171.12
C GLU A 425 112.05 3.75 -171.65
N MET A 426 112.50 4.78 -170.90
CA MET A 426 113.66 5.61 -171.28
C MET A 426 114.99 4.83 -171.34
N ARG A 427 115.14 3.76 -170.53
CA ARG A 427 116.36 2.93 -170.55
C ARG A 427 116.51 2.12 -171.84
N VAL A 428 115.41 1.72 -172.46
CA VAL A 428 115.41 0.93 -173.71
C VAL A 428 115.82 1.79 -174.90
N SER A 429 115.33 3.03 -174.98
CA SER A 429 115.64 3.94 -176.09
C SER A 429 117.13 4.34 -176.14
N LEU A 430 117.83 4.31 -175.00
CA LEU A 430 119.25 4.65 -174.89
C LEU A 430 120.19 3.53 -175.36
N SER A 431 119.77 2.26 -175.24
CA SER A 431 120.58 1.12 -175.69
C SER A 431 120.60 0.99 -177.22
N GLU A 432 119.49 1.29 -177.90
CA GLU A 432 119.36 1.18 -179.36
C GLU A 432 120.20 2.23 -180.13
N THR A 433 120.33 3.44 -179.60
CA THR A 433 121.13 4.51 -180.22
C THR A 433 122.64 4.27 -180.14
N THR A 434 123.08 3.52 -179.13
CA THR A 434 124.50 3.21 -178.92
C THR A 434 125.01 2.13 -179.90
N ALA A 435 124.14 1.23 -180.33
CA ALA A 435 124.50 0.17 -181.30
C ALA A 435 124.69 0.71 -182.73
N ALA A 436 123.85 1.65 -183.17
CA ALA A 436 123.89 2.18 -184.54
C ALA A 436 125.14 3.03 -184.86
N VAL A 437 125.78 3.63 -183.85
CA VAL A 437 127.01 4.43 -184.01
C VAL A 437 128.25 3.55 -184.15
N SER A 438 128.19 2.28 -183.72
CA SER A 438 129.34 1.36 -183.75
C SER A 438 129.67 0.81 -185.14
N ASP A 439 128.71 0.72 -186.07
CA ASP A 439 128.89 0.03 -187.36
C ASP A 439 129.44 0.92 -188.49
N ALA A 440 129.47 2.24 -188.32
CA ALA A 440 129.92 3.18 -189.36
C ALA A 440 131.46 3.37 -189.47
N TYR A 441 132.27 2.77 -188.59
CA TYR A 441 133.69 3.17 -188.42
C TYR A 441 134.75 2.13 -188.89
N ARG A 442 134.44 1.19 -189.79
CA ARG A 442 135.43 0.18 -190.26
C ARG A 442 135.10 -0.33 -191.68
N GLY A 443 135.66 0.06 -192.83
CA GLY A 443 136.78 0.92 -193.27
C GLY A 443 137.32 0.41 -194.65
N THR A 444 137.70 1.31 -195.57
CA THR A 444 138.56 1.03 -196.75
C THR A 444 139.89 1.77 -196.56
N LEU A 445 141.03 1.06 -196.46
CA LEU A 445 142.38 1.38 -197.01
C LEU A 445 143.47 0.39 -196.50
N PRO A 446 144.64 0.24 -197.18
CA PRO A 446 145.34 -1.05 -197.32
C PRO A 446 146.72 -1.20 -196.62
N ALA A 447 147.16 -2.47 -196.63
CA ALA A 447 148.52 -3.05 -196.58
C ALA A 447 149.30 -3.17 -195.25
N GLN A 448 149.39 -4.44 -194.84
CA GLN A 448 150.53 -5.20 -194.31
C GLN A 448 150.88 -5.24 -192.80
N ILE A 449 150.58 -6.43 -192.25
CA ILE A 449 151.52 -7.45 -191.71
C ILE A 449 151.89 -7.46 -190.20
N HIS A 450 151.66 -8.68 -189.68
CA HIS A 450 152.34 -9.49 -188.65
C HIS A 450 151.85 -9.55 -187.20
N TRP A 451 151.65 -10.84 -186.85
CA TRP A 451 151.29 -11.56 -185.62
C TRP A 451 149.81 -11.61 -185.29
#